data_AF-A0A3A9F045-F1
#
_entry.id   AF-A0A3A9F045-F1
#
_cell.length_a   1.000
_cell.length_b   1.000
_cell.length_c   1.000
_cell.angle_alpha   90.00
_cell.angle_beta   90.00
_cell.angle_gamma   90.00
#
_symmetry.space_group_name_H-M   'P 1'
#
loop_
_entity.id
_entity.type
_entity.pdbx_description
1 polymer ?
#
loop_
_entity_poly.entity_id
_entity_poly.type
_entity_poly.pdbx_seq_one_letter_code
_entity_poly.pdbx_strand_id
1 'polypeptide(L)'
;MKSFFSHTTYTADEPELSARDKDEKRLLDDLKLTRAELEIAYSGFDNVTDPDLIDCYIYKVNAVLKRYKFLMEKASELNIIKAADFAPLPKEDFSD
;
A
#
# COMPACT_ATOMS: atom_id res chain seq x y z
N MET A 1 -46.16 -17.46 -34.37
CA MET A 1 -45.80 -17.51 -32.93
C MET A 1 -44.68 -16.50 -32.71
N LYS A 2 -44.95 -15.42 -31.98
CA LYS A 2 -43.91 -14.44 -31.63
C LYS A 2 -43.17 -14.99 -30.42
N SER A 3 -41.94 -15.46 -30.60
CA SER A 3 -41.10 -15.89 -29.50
C SER A 3 -40.58 -14.64 -28.79
N PHE A 4 -41.05 -14.42 -27.57
CA PHE A 4 -40.45 -13.45 -26.66
C PHE A 4 -39.15 -14.07 -26.16
N PHE A 5 -38.05 -13.73 -26.81
CA PHE A 5 -36.73 -14.01 -26.28
C PHE A 5 -36.47 -12.99 -25.18
N SER A 6 -36.76 -13.40 -23.93
CA SER A 6 -36.40 -12.65 -22.74
C SER A 6 -34.87 -12.57 -22.69
N HIS A 7 -34.31 -11.44 -23.11
CA HIS A 7 -32.96 -11.08 -22.71
C HIS A 7 -32.97 -10.97 -21.19
N THR A 8 -32.44 -12.00 -20.52
CA THR A 8 -32.08 -11.91 -19.11
C THR A 8 -30.91 -10.96 -19.05
N THR A 9 -31.17 -9.66 -18.88
CA THR A 9 -30.15 -8.79 -18.32
C THR A 9 -30.04 -9.24 -16.87
N TYR A 10 -29.11 -10.16 -16.62
CA TYR A 10 -28.52 -10.35 -15.31
C TYR A 10 -27.92 -8.99 -14.93
N THR A 11 -28.76 -8.14 -14.38
CA THR A 11 -28.37 -6.99 -13.57
C THR A 11 -27.85 -7.62 -12.28
N ALA A 12 -26.60 -8.08 -12.34
CA ALA A 12 -25.83 -8.22 -11.12
C ALA A 12 -25.68 -6.80 -10.61
N ASP A 13 -26.51 -6.46 -9.62
CA ASP A 13 -26.30 -5.36 -8.70
C ASP A 13 -24.99 -5.60 -7.94
N GLU A 14 -23.86 -5.61 -8.64
CA GLU A 14 -22.58 -5.30 -8.02
C GLU A 14 -22.66 -3.80 -7.74
N PRO A 15 -22.53 -3.36 -6.47
CA PRO A 15 -22.43 -1.93 -6.19
C PRO A 15 -21.25 -1.44 -7.01
N GLU A 16 -21.53 -0.69 -8.06
CA GLU A 16 -20.52 -0.10 -8.93
C GLU A 16 -19.83 0.97 -8.09
N LEU A 17 -18.89 0.54 -7.23
CA LEU A 17 -18.05 1.43 -6.46
C LEU A 17 -17.45 2.39 -7.48
N SER A 18 -17.63 3.68 -7.23
CA SER A 18 -17.06 4.75 -8.03
C SER A 18 -15.58 4.44 -8.25
N ALA A 19 -15.05 4.75 -9.44
CA ALA A 19 -13.63 4.53 -9.73
C ALA A 19 -12.72 5.08 -8.63
N ARG A 20 -13.13 6.19 -8.01
CA ARG A 20 -12.46 6.83 -6.86
C ARG A 20 -12.41 5.94 -5.62
N ASP A 21 -13.50 5.27 -5.27
CA ASP A 21 -13.58 4.41 -4.08
C ASP A 21 -12.74 3.13 -4.28
N LYS A 22 -12.66 2.63 -5.52
CA LYS A 22 -11.77 1.51 -5.88
C LYS A 22 -10.30 1.90 -5.74
N ASP A 23 -9.94 3.10 -6.18
CA ASP A 23 -8.57 3.62 -6.08
C ASP A 23 -8.17 3.88 -4.62
N GLU A 24 -9.09 4.41 -3.79
CA GLU A 24 -8.89 4.56 -2.35
C GLU A 24 -8.67 3.21 -1.66
N LYS A 25 -9.51 2.22 -1.94
CA LYS A 25 -9.37 0.89 -1.35
C LYS A 25 -8.04 0.23 -1.75
N ARG A 26 -7.64 0.35 -3.02
CA ARG A 26 -6.35 -0.14 -3.51
C ARG A 26 -5.18 0.52 -2.78
N LEU A 27 -5.25 1.84 -2.60
CA LEU A 27 -4.21 2.58 -1.90
C LEU A 27 -4.08 2.14 -0.44
N LEU A 28 -5.19 1.94 0.26
CA LEU A 28 -5.20 1.42 1.63
C LEU A 28 -4.64 0.00 1.73
N ASP A 29 -4.98 -0.87 0.78
CA ASP A 29 -4.47 -2.24 0.73
C ASP A 29 -2.96 -2.24 0.43
N ASP A 30 -2.49 -1.43 -0.51
CA ASP A 30 -1.07 -1.24 -0.79
C ASP A 30 -0.30 -0.75 0.44
N LEU A 31 -0.91 0.11 1.24
CA LEU A 31 -0.30 0.65 2.46
C LEU A 31 -0.16 -0.42 3.55
N LYS A 32 -1.18 -1.26 3.73
CA LYS A 32 -1.12 -2.42 4.63
C LYS A 32 -0.07 -3.43 4.19
N LEU A 33 -0.02 -3.73 2.89
CA LEU A 33 0.97 -4.65 2.33
C LEU A 33 2.39 -4.11 2.52
N THR A 34 2.59 -2.82 2.24
CA THR A 34 3.90 -2.16 2.42
C THR A 34 4.33 -2.19 3.89
N ARG A 35 3.40 -1.98 4.83
CA ARG A 35 3.69 -2.10 6.27
C ARG A 35 4.08 -3.52 6.67
N ALA A 36 3.34 -4.53 6.22
CA ALA A 36 3.67 -5.92 6.50
C ALA A 36 5.05 -6.30 5.92
N GLU A 37 5.35 -5.85 4.71
CA GLU A 37 6.67 -6.06 4.09
C GLU A 37 7.79 -5.37 4.89
N LEU A 38 7.53 -4.18 5.42
CA LEU A 38 8.45 -3.45 6.28
C LEU A 38 8.75 -4.24 7.56
N GLU A 39 7.71 -4.73 8.24
CA GLU A 39 7.84 -5.55 9.45
C GLU A 39 8.62 -6.85 9.19
N ILE A 40 8.39 -7.49 8.03
CA ILE A 40 9.16 -8.67 7.58
C ILE A 40 10.63 -8.29 7.34
N ALA A 41 10.89 -7.16 6.68
CA ALA A 41 12.26 -6.72 6.40
C ALA A 41 13.03 -6.40 7.69
N TYR A 42 12.40 -5.72 8.65
CA TYR A 42 12.99 -5.46 9.97
C TYR A 42 13.26 -6.75 10.74
N SER A 43 12.29 -7.67 10.79
CA SER A 43 12.47 -8.98 11.43
C SER A 43 13.59 -9.80 10.78
N GLY A 44 13.73 -9.72 9.45
CA GLY A 44 14.84 -10.35 8.72
C GLY A 44 16.19 -9.72 9.06
N PHE A 45 16.25 -8.40 9.17
CA PHE A 45 17.45 -7.65 9.52
C PHE A 45 17.94 -7.94 10.94
N ASP A 46 17.03 -8.04 11.92
CA ASP A 46 17.41 -8.29 13.32
C ASP A 46 18.10 -9.65 13.53
N ASN A 47 17.79 -10.63 12.68
CA ASN A 47 18.27 -12.01 12.83
C ASN A 47 19.43 -12.37 11.87
N VAL A 48 19.81 -11.48 10.96
CA VAL A 48 20.83 -11.78 9.94
C VAL A 48 22.23 -11.42 10.41
N THR A 49 23.19 -12.31 10.16
CA THR A 49 24.60 -12.12 10.56
C THR A 49 25.56 -12.07 9.37
N ASP A 50 25.06 -12.37 8.17
CA ASP A 50 25.82 -12.33 6.93
C ASP A 50 25.95 -10.88 6.44
N PRO A 51 27.17 -10.34 6.30
CA PRO A 51 27.41 -8.96 5.86
C PRO A 51 26.72 -8.59 4.54
N ASP A 52 26.72 -9.48 3.54
CA ASP A 52 26.11 -9.18 2.24
C ASP A 52 24.57 -9.12 2.35
N LEU A 53 24.00 -9.92 3.25
CA LEU A 53 22.57 -9.89 3.52
C LEU A 53 22.17 -8.69 4.38
N ILE A 54 23.02 -8.25 5.32
CA ILE A 54 22.82 -7.02 6.10
C ILE A 54 22.62 -5.84 5.13
N ASP A 55 23.52 -5.67 4.16
CA ASP A 55 23.43 -4.60 3.17
C ASP A 55 22.16 -4.72 2.30
N CYS A 56 21.80 -5.95 1.91
CA CYS A 56 20.57 -6.22 1.18
C CYS A 56 19.33 -5.77 1.98
N TYR A 57 19.28 -6.08 3.28
CA TYR A 57 18.17 -5.69 4.13
C TYR A 57 18.14 -4.19 4.41
N ILE A 58 19.28 -3.51 4.57
CA ILE A 58 19.35 -2.04 4.66
C ILE A 58 18.71 -1.41 3.42
N TYR A 59 19.13 -1.86 2.23
CA TYR A 59 18.55 -1.35 0.99
C TYR A 59 17.05 -1.66 0.89
N LYS A 60 16.63 -2.86 1.28
CA LYS A 60 15.23 -3.28 1.25
C LYS A 60 14.36 -2.45 2.18
N VAL A 61 14.78 -2.24 3.43
CA VAL A 61 14.07 -1.39 4.40
C VAL A 61 13.93 0.02 3.84
N ASN A 62 15.01 0.61 3.31
CA ASN A 62 14.99 1.95 2.73
C ASN A 62 14.06 2.05 1.51
N ALA A 63 14.03 1.04 0.65
CA ALA A 63 13.14 0.99 -0.50
C ALA A 63 11.66 0.92 -0.07
N VAL A 64 11.34 0.06 0.90
CA VAL A 64 9.97 -0.10 1.42
C VAL A 64 9.53 1.16 2.18
N LEU A 65 10.41 1.81 2.96
CA LEU A 65 10.14 3.10 3.61
C LEU A 65 9.81 4.20 2.60
N LYS A 66 10.58 4.31 1.51
CA LYS A 66 10.32 5.27 0.43
C LYS A 66 8.95 5.02 -0.21
N ARG A 67 8.62 3.75 -0.48
CA ARG A 67 7.28 3.36 -0.99
C ARG A 67 6.18 3.74 0.00
N TYR A 68 6.36 3.44 1.28
CA TYR A 68 5.39 3.75 2.33
C TYR A 68 5.11 5.26 2.42
N LYS A 69 6.17 6.07 2.42
CA LYS A 69 6.06 7.54 2.41
C LYS A 69 5.30 8.05 1.20
N PHE A 70 5.60 7.55 0.00
CA PHE A 70 4.90 7.94 -1.22
C PHE A 70 3.40 7.59 -1.18
N LEU A 71 3.05 6.37 -0.72
CA LEU A 71 1.64 5.96 -0.60
C LEU A 71 0.89 6.80 0.44
N MET A 72 1.56 7.18 1.53
CA MET A 72 1.04 8.10 2.54
C MET A 72 0.76 9.50 1.97
N GLU A 73 1.71 10.06 1.21
CA GLU A 73 1.54 11.37 0.54
C GLU A 73 0.35 11.33 -0.44
N LYS A 74 0.28 10.30 -1.29
CA LYS A 74 -0.87 10.03 -2.19
C LYS A 74 -2.20 9.99 -1.43
N ALA A 75 -2.22 9.33 -0.28
CA ALA A 75 -3.45 9.16 0.48
C ALA A 75 -3.87 10.46 1.20
N SER A 76 -2.90 11.29 1.59
CA SER A 76 -3.14 12.65 2.08
C SER A 76 -3.69 13.57 0.99
N GLU A 77 -3.16 13.50 -0.25
CA GLU A 77 -3.69 14.27 -1.39
C GLU A 77 -5.16 13.94 -1.68
N LEU A 78 -5.51 12.67 -1.53
CA LEU A 78 -6.88 12.17 -1.70
C LEU A 78 -7.78 12.42 -0.48
N ASN A 79 -7.25 13.02 0.60
CA ASN A 79 -7.92 13.23 1.90
C ASN A 79 -8.46 11.94 2.56
N ILE A 80 -7.86 10.79 2.25
CA ILE A 80 -8.21 9.48 2.81
C ILE A 80 -7.69 9.35 4.25
N ILE A 81 -6.52 9.95 4.50
CA ILE A 81 -5.85 9.95 5.81
C ILE A 81 -5.54 11.40 6.17
N LYS A 82 -5.75 11.76 7.45
CA LYS A 82 -5.37 13.10 7.92
C LYS A 82 -3.86 13.14 8.10
N ALA A 83 -3.23 14.23 7.67
CA ALA A 83 -1.81 14.51 7.87
C ALA A 83 -1.35 14.41 9.35
N ALA A 84 -2.27 14.36 10.32
CA ALA A 84 -1.98 14.13 11.74
C ALA A 84 -1.55 12.68 12.07
N ASP A 85 -1.91 11.69 11.23
CA ASP A 85 -1.46 10.30 11.38
C ASP A 85 -0.03 10.08 10.84
N PHE A 86 0.56 11.13 10.27
CA PHE A 86 1.95 11.19 9.84
C PHE A 86 2.85 11.22 11.08
N ALA A 87 3.04 10.08 11.74
CA ALA A 87 4.17 9.91 12.64
C ALA A 87 5.43 10.11 11.78
N PRO A 88 6.23 11.17 12.01
CA PRO A 88 7.43 11.37 11.23
C PRO A 88 8.31 10.15 11.47
N LEU A 89 8.69 9.46 10.40
CA LEU A 89 9.83 8.54 10.48
C LEU A 89 10.97 9.30 11.15
N PRO A 90 11.65 8.71 12.15
CA PRO A 90 12.81 9.34 12.75
C PRO A 90 13.72 9.76 11.61
N LYS A 91 14.03 11.06 11.56
CA LYS A 91 14.82 11.62 10.48
C LYS A 91 16.08 10.79 10.39
N GLU A 92 16.30 10.21 9.23
CA GLU A 92 17.56 9.57 8.91
C GLU A 92 18.65 10.64 9.04
N ASP A 93 19.29 10.70 10.20
CA ASP A 93 20.52 11.44 10.45
C ASP A 93 21.69 10.66 9.79
N PHE A 94 21.58 10.41 8.48
CA PHE A 94 22.76 10.09 7.68
C PHE A 94 23.46 11.42 7.38
N SER A 95 24.20 11.91 8.37
CA SER A 95 25.24 12.91 8.14
C SER A 95 26.41 12.23 7.43
N ASP A 96 26.63 12.64 6.18
CA ASP A 96 27.79 12.50 5.28
C ASP A 96 28.85 11.43 5.59
#